data_AF-A0A0L1J4H5-F1
#
_entry.id   AF-A0A0L1J4H5-F1
#
_cell.length_a   1.000
_cell.length_b   1.000
_cell.length_c   1.000
_cell.angle_alpha   90.00
_cell.angle_beta   90.00
_cell.angle_gamma   90.00
#
_symmetry.space_group_name_H-M   'P 1'
#
loop_
_entity.id
_entity.type
_entity.pdbx_description
1 polymer ?
#
loop_
_entity_poly.entity_id
_entity_poly.type
_entity_poly.pdbx_seq_one_letter_code
_entity_poly.pdbx_strand_id
1 'polypeptide(L)'
;MAVPLYIPPCIHNPTSKHHLPPHDQPLRIQIEGPLVAIQRILPDIPWHLSLLNRTFPQPAGPELARLTYQQIYERDTCLEVAGDLMMRDEYLGWVPENVIDYYGVTFDHLVPLDEPNPEVLQINIIEIEDDNGADASTGLLFAVGLVEYIRKKVLAVPRCCQPNPRTPNQAHRTLTPNIRTVGGRAISRSVSNTDTYPAALLEHVSSGAAIFDWLDDLA
;
A
#
# COMPACT_ATOMS: atom_id res chain seq x y z
N MET A 1 -0.99 -1.90 23.21
CA MET A 1 -2.41 -1.60 22.98
C MET A 1 -2.60 -1.42 21.48
N ALA A 2 -3.61 -2.06 20.91
CA ALA A 2 -3.91 -1.94 19.49
C ALA A 2 -4.36 -0.52 19.14
N VAL A 3 -3.91 -0.02 17.99
CA VAL A 3 -4.46 1.22 17.39
C VAL A 3 -5.37 0.86 16.21
N PRO A 4 -6.44 1.62 15.96
CA PRO A 4 -7.33 1.35 14.84
C PRO A 4 -6.65 1.58 13.48
N LEU A 5 -7.01 0.74 12.51
CA LEU A 5 -6.81 0.98 11.09
C LEU A 5 -7.81 2.04 10.62
N TYR A 6 -7.35 3.02 9.83
CA TYR A 6 -8.18 4.10 9.32
C TYR A 6 -8.01 4.28 7.81
N ILE A 7 -9.12 4.23 7.08
CA ILE A 7 -9.17 4.48 5.63
C ILE A 7 -9.94 5.79 5.40
N PRO A 8 -9.31 6.86 4.86
CA PRO A 8 -9.99 8.13 4.65
C PRO A 8 -10.96 8.05 3.44
N PRO A 9 -11.96 8.96 3.38
CA PRO A 9 -12.76 9.18 2.17
C PRO A 9 -11.90 9.51 0.95
N CYS A 10 -12.45 9.33 -0.25
CA CYS A 10 -11.75 9.64 -1.48
C CYS A 10 -11.49 11.14 -1.58
N ILE A 11 -10.29 11.51 -2.01
CA ILE A 11 -9.95 12.92 -2.25
C ILE A 11 -10.45 13.44 -3.60
N HIS A 12 -10.78 12.54 -4.52
CA HIS A 12 -11.26 12.90 -5.85
C HIS A 12 -12.72 13.33 -5.79
N ASN A 13 -13.07 14.36 -6.56
CA ASN A 13 -14.43 14.79 -6.75
C ASN A 13 -14.77 14.83 -8.25
N PRO A 14 -15.61 13.91 -8.76
CA PRO A 14 -16.33 12.87 -8.03
C PRO A 14 -15.42 11.75 -7.48
N THR A 15 -15.91 11.01 -6.48
CA THR A 15 -15.20 9.85 -5.90
C THR A 15 -14.73 8.90 -6.99
N SER A 16 -13.48 8.45 -6.89
CA SER A 16 -12.95 7.46 -7.82
C SER A 16 -13.75 6.16 -7.69
N LYS A 17 -14.14 5.58 -8.82
CA LYS A 17 -14.78 4.25 -8.87
C LYS A 17 -13.92 3.13 -8.24
N HIS A 18 -12.62 3.38 -8.02
CA HIS A 18 -11.68 2.44 -7.40
C HIS A 18 -11.28 2.82 -5.96
N HIS A 19 -12.04 3.68 -5.26
CA HIS A 19 -11.69 4.07 -3.86
C HIS A 19 -12.26 3.10 -2.84
N LEU A 20 -13.59 3.10 -2.69
CA LEU A 20 -14.33 2.16 -1.86
C LEU A 20 -15.50 1.62 -2.70
N PRO A 21 -15.62 0.30 -2.84
CA PRO A 21 -16.67 -0.34 -3.62
C PRO A 21 -18.02 -0.31 -2.88
N PRO A 22 -19.15 -0.43 -3.59
CA PRO A 22 -20.42 -0.84 -3.01
C PRO A 22 -20.32 -2.21 -2.31
N HIS A 23 -21.20 -2.47 -1.34
CA HIS A 23 -21.22 -3.70 -0.53
C HIS A 23 -21.59 -4.98 -1.29
N ASP A 24 -22.08 -4.87 -2.52
CA ASP A 24 -22.54 -5.96 -3.36
C ASP A 24 -21.62 -6.21 -4.56
N GLN A 25 -20.56 -5.41 -4.72
CA GLN A 25 -19.62 -5.54 -5.82
C GLN A 25 -18.59 -6.65 -5.50
N PRO A 26 -18.51 -7.72 -6.30
CA PRO A 26 -17.45 -8.71 -6.18
C PRO A 26 -16.08 -8.08 -6.41
N LEU A 27 -15.16 -8.28 -5.45
CA LEU A 27 -13.86 -7.62 -5.49
C LEU A 27 -12.80 -8.44 -4.75
N ARG A 28 -11.60 -8.48 -5.32
CA ARG A 28 -10.40 -8.93 -4.62
C ARG A 28 -9.75 -7.74 -3.95
N ILE A 29 -9.48 -7.84 -2.66
CA ILE A 29 -8.92 -6.76 -1.86
C ILE A 29 -7.51 -7.16 -1.46
N GLN A 30 -6.55 -6.28 -1.76
CA GLN A 30 -5.17 -6.37 -1.31
C GLN A 30 -4.91 -5.22 -0.34
N ILE A 31 -4.49 -5.54 0.87
CA ILE A 31 -3.99 -4.56 1.82
C ILE A 31 -2.58 -4.93 2.25
N GLU A 32 -1.67 -3.97 2.17
CA GLU A 32 -0.26 -4.21 2.45
C GLU A 32 0.43 -2.97 3.01
N GLY A 33 1.52 -3.16 3.73
CA GLY A 33 2.27 -2.07 4.32
C GLY A 33 3.45 -2.47 5.17
N PRO A 34 4.11 -1.47 5.79
CA PRO A 34 5.17 -1.71 6.76
C PRO A 34 4.69 -2.63 7.88
N LEU A 35 5.48 -3.66 8.17
CA LEU A 35 5.18 -4.63 9.21
C LEU A 35 5.02 -3.94 10.58
N VAL A 36 5.86 -2.94 10.85
CA VAL A 36 5.83 -2.14 12.09
C VAL A 36 4.48 -1.44 12.30
N ALA A 37 3.88 -0.91 11.24
CA ALA A 37 2.55 -0.29 11.31
C ALA A 37 1.47 -1.35 11.58
N ILE A 38 1.54 -2.50 10.91
CA ILE A 38 0.56 -3.58 11.06
C ILE A 38 0.63 -4.21 12.46
N GLN A 39 1.83 -4.42 12.99
CA GLN A 39 2.05 -4.91 14.36
C GLN A 39 1.41 -4.00 15.42
N ARG A 40 1.28 -2.70 15.16
CA ARG A 40 0.60 -1.78 16.08
C ARG A 40 -0.91 -1.92 16.04
N ILE A 41 -1.47 -2.33 14.91
CA ILE A 41 -2.90 -2.68 14.78
C ILE A 41 -3.15 -4.04 15.44
N LEU A 42 -2.21 -4.98 15.33
CA LEU A 42 -2.32 -6.37 15.81
C LEU A 42 -1.20 -6.74 16.81
N PRO A 43 -1.08 -6.05 17.95
CA PRO A 43 0.08 -6.18 18.85
C PRO A 43 0.11 -7.50 19.62
N ASP A 44 -1.06 -8.13 19.81
CA ASP A 44 -1.20 -9.33 20.64
C ASP A 44 -1.16 -10.62 19.80
N ILE A 45 -0.98 -10.50 18.48
CA ILE A 45 -0.94 -11.64 17.55
C ILE A 45 0.50 -12.15 17.40
N PRO A 46 0.73 -13.47 17.45
CA PRO A 46 2.03 -14.05 17.16
C PRO A 46 2.40 -13.92 15.67
N TRP A 47 3.62 -13.48 15.40
CA TRP A 47 4.16 -13.30 14.05
C TRP A 47 5.15 -14.40 13.70
N HIS A 48 4.88 -15.16 12.64
CA HIS A 48 5.73 -16.27 12.18
C HIS A 48 6.65 -15.82 11.06
N LEU A 49 7.63 -14.96 11.39
CA LEU A 49 8.52 -14.33 10.41
C LEU A 49 9.65 -15.25 9.90
N SER A 50 9.83 -16.42 10.51
CA SER A 50 10.82 -17.40 10.07
C SER A 50 10.36 -18.15 8.82
N LEU A 51 11.23 -18.26 7.81
CA LEU A 51 11.01 -19.07 6.61
C LEU A 51 10.63 -20.52 6.91
N LEU A 52 11.15 -21.09 7.99
CA LEU A 52 10.99 -22.51 8.32
C LEU A 52 9.63 -22.83 8.97
N ASN A 53 8.96 -21.83 9.54
CA ASN A 53 7.72 -22.01 10.30
C ASN A 53 6.56 -21.23 9.68
N ARG A 54 6.60 -20.98 8.37
CA ARG A 54 5.52 -20.29 7.66
C ARG A 54 4.28 -21.18 7.64
N THR A 55 3.21 -20.69 8.24
CA THR A 55 1.87 -21.27 8.18
C THR A 55 0.99 -20.35 7.35
N PHE A 56 0.20 -20.91 6.44
CA PHE A 56 -0.82 -20.15 5.72
C PHE A 56 -2.23 -20.58 6.14
N PRO A 57 -3.14 -19.64 6.45
CA PRO A 57 -2.82 -18.23 6.70
C PRO A 57 -2.01 -18.08 8.00
N GLN A 58 -1.22 -17.01 8.13
CA GLN A 58 -0.65 -16.62 9.41
C GLN A 58 -1.76 -16.10 10.34
N PRO A 59 -1.59 -16.16 11.66
CA PRO A 59 -2.57 -15.63 12.61
C PRO A 59 -2.95 -14.16 12.35
N ALA A 60 -2.01 -13.35 11.86
CA ALA A 60 -2.26 -11.93 11.53
C ALA A 60 -3.09 -11.74 10.26
N GLY A 61 -3.09 -12.71 9.35
CA GLY A 61 -3.69 -12.56 8.02
C GLY A 61 -5.21 -12.35 8.07
N PRO A 62 -5.98 -13.29 8.65
CA PRO A 62 -7.42 -13.16 8.80
C PRO A 62 -7.85 -11.94 9.62
N GLU A 63 -7.07 -11.55 10.63
CA GLU A 63 -7.37 -10.36 11.45
C GLU A 63 -7.14 -9.05 10.69
N LEU A 64 -6.07 -8.96 9.88
CA LEU A 64 -5.86 -7.81 9.01
C LEU A 64 -6.96 -7.71 7.95
N ALA A 65 -7.35 -8.84 7.35
CA ALA A 65 -8.46 -8.89 6.41
C ALA A 65 -9.77 -8.44 7.05
N ARG A 66 -10.10 -8.94 8.25
CA ARG A 66 -11.30 -8.59 9.02
C ARG A 66 -11.38 -7.09 9.34
N LEU A 67 -10.28 -6.51 9.83
CA LEU A 67 -10.23 -5.07 10.15
C LEU A 67 -10.37 -4.20 8.89
N THR A 68 -9.76 -4.62 7.79
CA THR A 68 -9.85 -3.94 6.50
C THR A 68 -11.28 -3.99 5.96
N TYR A 69 -11.91 -5.17 6.00
CA TYR A 69 -13.30 -5.36 5.62
C TYR A 69 -14.25 -4.45 6.42
N GLN A 70 -14.09 -4.42 7.75
CA GLN A 70 -14.89 -3.56 8.62
C GLN A 70 -14.73 -2.07 8.28
N GLN A 71 -13.53 -1.63 7.88
CA GLN A 71 -13.31 -0.24 7.47
C GLN A 71 -13.88 0.08 6.09
N ILE A 72 -13.86 -0.88 5.15
CA ILE A 72 -14.40 -0.66 3.79
C ILE A 72 -15.93 -0.67 3.81
N TYR A 73 -16.52 -1.64 4.52
CA TYR A 73 -17.95 -1.93 4.45
C TYR A 73 -18.73 -1.51 5.71
N GLU A 74 -18.07 -0.89 6.69
CA GLU A 74 -18.68 -0.37 7.92
C GLU A 74 -19.58 -1.39 8.65
N ARG A 75 -19.24 -2.68 8.54
CA ARG A 75 -20.02 -3.79 9.10
C ARG A 75 -19.12 -4.93 9.54
N ASP A 76 -19.63 -5.74 10.46
CA ASP A 76 -18.97 -6.99 10.84
C ASP A 76 -19.02 -8.02 9.72
N THR A 77 -18.03 -8.91 9.72
CA THR A 77 -17.91 -10.02 8.77
C THR A 77 -19.03 -11.04 8.98
N CYS A 78 -19.78 -11.36 7.93
CA CYS A 78 -20.79 -12.42 7.96
C CYS A 78 -20.20 -13.71 7.36
N LEU A 79 -19.73 -14.61 8.22
CA LEU A 79 -19.09 -15.88 7.81
C LEU A 79 -20.06 -16.84 7.09
N GLU A 80 -21.37 -16.58 7.14
CA GLU A 80 -22.39 -17.39 6.47
C GLU A 80 -22.52 -17.06 4.97
N VAL A 81 -21.98 -15.92 4.53
CA VAL A 81 -22.03 -15.51 3.11
C VAL A 81 -20.87 -16.17 2.37
N ALA A 82 -21.19 -17.15 1.52
CA ALA A 82 -20.19 -17.80 0.69
C ALA A 82 -19.44 -16.78 -0.19
N GLY A 83 -18.12 -16.90 -0.23
CA GLY A 83 -17.27 -16.00 -1.02
C GLY A 83 -16.93 -14.67 -0.32
N ASP A 84 -17.46 -14.41 0.87
CA ASP A 84 -17.10 -13.23 1.65
C ASP A 84 -15.87 -13.49 2.55
N LEU A 85 -14.99 -12.50 2.64
CA LEU A 85 -13.72 -12.52 3.39
C LEU A 85 -12.86 -13.78 3.14
N MET A 86 -12.80 -14.27 1.91
CA MET A 86 -12.05 -15.49 1.57
C MET A 86 -10.57 -15.18 1.38
N MET A 87 -9.73 -15.58 2.33
CA MET A 87 -8.27 -15.43 2.23
C MET A 87 -7.72 -16.14 0.99
N ARG A 88 -6.90 -15.41 0.22
CA ARG A 88 -6.27 -15.91 -1.02
C ARG A 88 -4.77 -16.00 -0.93
N ASP A 89 -4.13 -14.99 -0.35
CA ASP A 89 -2.67 -14.93 -0.31
C ASP A 89 -2.16 -14.05 0.83
N GLU A 90 -0.87 -14.21 1.14
CA GLU A 90 -0.12 -13.37 2.06
C GLU A 90 1.21 -12.96 1.43
N TYR A 91 1.50 -11.67 1.48
CA TYR A 91 2.76 -11.11 1.03
C TYR A 91 3.67 -10.84 2.22
N LEU A 92 4.93 -11.28 2.13
CA LEU A 92 5.98 -10.98 3.10
C LEU A 92 7.15 -10.37 2.33
N GLY A 93 7.30 -9.05 2.45
CA GLY A 93 8.40 -8.29 1.85
C GLY A 93 9.66 -8.42 2.69
N TRP A 94 10.80 -8.53 2.00
CA TRP A 94 12.11 -8.75 2.62
C TRP A 94 13.04 -7.61 2.29
N VAL A 95 13.79 -7.14 3.29
CA VAL A 95 14.97 -6.30 3.09
C VAL A 95 16.26 -7.14 3.01
N PRO A 96 17.30 -6.63 2.33
CA PRO A 96 18.63 -7.21 2.40
C PRO A 96 19.01 -7.32 3.88
N GLU A 97 19.32 -8.55 4.36
CA GLU A 97 19.50 -8.98 5.77
C GLU A 97 18.44 -9.99 6.27
N ASN A 98 17.49 -10.42 5.43
CA ASN A 98 16.45 -11.41 5.81
C ASN A 98 15.56 -10.93 6.96
N VAL A 99 15.34 -9.63 7.06
CA VAL A 99 14.34 -9.05 7.96
C VAL A 99 13.07 -8.81 7.14
N ILE A 100 11.93 -9.18 7.71
CA ILE A 100 10.63 -8.87 7.12
C ILE A 100 10.26 -7.47 7.58
N ASP A 101 10.15 -6.55 6.65
CA ASP A 101 9.78 -5.15 6.90
C ASP A 101 8.40 -4.80 6.33
N TYR A 102 7.82 -5.69 5.51
CA TYR A 102 6.54 -5.47 4.84
C TYR A 102 5.65 -6.70 4.94
N TYR A 103 4.36 -6.49 5.16
CA TYR A 103 3.36 -7.55 5.19
C TYR A 103 2.10 -7.12 4.46
N GLY A 104 1.44 -8.08 3.83
CA GLY A 104 0.16 -7.84 3.17
C GLY A 104 -0.68 -9.09 3.08
N VAL A 105 -1.97 -8.89 2.87
CA VAL A 105 -2.95 -9.96 2.68
C VAL A 105 -3.79 -9.67 1.46
N THR A 106 -4.19 -10.74 0.78
CA THR A 106 -5.17 -10.70 -0.29
C THR A 106 -6.37 -11.55 0.11
N PHE A 107 -7.57 -10.99 0.01
CA PHE A 107 -8.81 -11.70 0.27
C PHE A 107 -9.91 -11.29 -0.71
N ASP A 108 -10.86 -12.17 -0.92
CA ASP A 108 -12.00 -11.91 -1.80
C ASP A 108 -13.23 -11.49 -1.00
N HIS A 109 -14.01 -10.60 -1.61
CA HIS A 109 -15.37 -10.25 -1.22
C HIS A 109 -16.30 -10.61 -2.37
N LEU A 110 -17.18 -11.59 -2.16
CA LEU A 110 -18.21 -12.06 -3.12
C LEU A 110 -17.68 -12.50 -4.49
N VAL A 111 -16.37 -12.76 -4.62
CA VAL A 111 -15.76 -13.22 -5.88
C VAL A 111 -16.12 -14.68 -6.13
N PRO A 112 -16.71 -15.03 -7.30
CA PRO A 112 -16.95 -16.41 -7.68
C PRO A 112 -15.66 -17.24 -7.70
N LEU A 113 -15.74 -18.52 -7.34
CA LEU A 113 -14.56 -19.39 -7.27
C LEU A 113 -13.88 -19.61 -8.63
N ASP A 114 -14.64 -19.46 -9.71
CA ASP A 114 -14.25 -19.68 -11.10
C ASP A 114 -13.89 -18.38 -11.84
N GLU A 115 -13.90 -17.21 -11.17
CA GLU A 115 -13.49 -15.94 -11.77
C GLU A 115 -11.95 -15.84 -11.85
N PRO A 116 -11.35 -15.92 -13.06
CA PRO A 116 -9.90 -15.94 -13.20
C PRO A 116 -9.25 -14.56 -13.02
N ASN A 117 -9.99 -13.47 -13.22
CA ASN A 117 -9.45 -12.12 -13.19
C ASN A 117 -10.42 -11.15 -12.51
N PRO A 118 -10.65 -11.30 -11.19
CA PRO A 118 -11.52 -10.40 -10.46
C PRO A 118 -10.93 -8.99 -10.45
N GLU A 119 -11.81 -7.99 -10.37
CA GLU A 119 -11.37 -6.62 -10.11
C GLU A 119 -10.64 -6.55 -8.77
N VAL A 120 -9.56 -5.76 -8.70
CA VAL A 120 -8.69 -5.66 -7.54
C VAL A 120 -8.72 -4.25 -6.95
N LEU A 121 -9.02 -4.15 -5.66
CA LEU A 121 -8.79 -2.96 -4.85
C LEU A 121 -7.50 -3.12 -4.07
N GLN A 122 -6.52 -2.26 -4.38
CA GLN A 122 -5.27 -2.18 -3.63
C GLN A 122 -5.32 -1.03 -2.63
N ILE A 123 -4.98 -1.34 -1.38
CA ILE A 123 -4.92 -0.42 -0.25
C ILE A 123 -3.54 -0.51 0.37
N ASN A 124 -2.86 0.62 0.50
CA ASN A 124 -1.52 0.68 1.07
C ASN A 124 -1.59 1.32 2.46
N ILE A 125 -1.07 0.63 3.48
CA ILE A 125 -0.80 1.19 4.79
C ILE A 125 0.46 2.04 4.69
N ILE A 126 0.36 3.27 5.19
CA ILE A 126 1.37 4.32 5.03
C ILE A 126 2.13 4.50 6.34
N GLU A 127 3.46 4.50 6.29
CA GLU A 127 4.27 4.79 7.47
C GLU A 127 4.15 6.28 7.84
N ILE A 128 4.06 6.56 9.14
CA ILE A 128 3.93 7.92 9.67
C ILE A 128 4.85 8.15 10.86
N GLU A 129 5.08 7.12 11.68
CA GLU A 129 5.76 7.28 12.96
C GLU A 129 7.25 7.04 12.86
N ASP A 130 7.66 5.92 12.24
CA ASP A 130 9.07 5.52 12.23
C ASP A 130 9.91 6.41 11.30
N ASP A 131 9.30 6.96 10.25
CA ASP A 131 9.95 7.85 9.29
C ASP A 131 9.58 9.33 9.45
N ASN A 132 8.84 9.66 10.52
CA ASN A 132 8.32 10.99 10.81
C ASN A 132 7.48 11.59 9.65
N GLY A 133 6.74 10.75 8.93
CA GLY A 133 5.79 11.12 7.89
C GLY A 133 6.40 11.34 6.51
N ALA A 134 7.62 10.84 6.28
CA ALA A 134 8.30 11.01 4.99
C ALA A 134 7.53 10.32 3.86
N ASP A 135 7.10 9.07 4.06
CA ASP A 135 6.27 8.30 3.14
C ASP A 135 4.94 9.00 2.90
N ALA A 136 4.22 9.37 3.96
CA ALA A 136 2.97 10.13 3.84
C ALA A 136 3.12 11.45 3.05
N SER A 137 4.24 12.16 3.19
CA SER A 137 4.48 13.44 2.52
C SER A 137 4.74 13.33 1.02
N THR A 138 5.19 12.16 0.54
CA THR A 138 5.60 11.94 -0.85
C THR A 138 4.69 10.95 -1.58
N GLY A 139 4.10 10.01 -0.85
CA GLY A 139 3.26 8.92 -1.35
C GLY A 139 1.76 9.23 -1.41
N LEU A 140 1.32 10.42 -0.99
CA LEU A 140 -0.10 10.80 -0.93
C LEU A 140 -0.40 12.05 -1.75
N LEU A 141 -1.62 12.10 -2.30
CA LEU A 141 -2.13 13.26 -3.04
C LEU A 141 -2.76 14.33 -2.12
N PHE A 142 -2.69 14.15 -0.80
CA PHE A 142 -3.26 15.05 0.20
C PHE A 142 -2.34 15.16 1.42
N ALA A 143 -2.47 16.25 2.17
CA ALA A 143 -1.69 16.47 3.37
C ALA A 143 -2.23 15.66 4.55
N VAL A 144 -1.34 15.05 5.32
CA VAL A 144 -1.66 14.29 6.53
C VAL A 144 -1.13 15.02 7.76
N GLY A 145 -2.00 15.30 8.72
CA GLY A 145 -1.60 15.87 10.00
C GLY A 145 -1.00 14.80 10.91
N LEU A 146 0.33 14.76 11.06
CA LEU A 146 1.04 13.71 11.83
C LEU A 146 0.48 13.51 13.25
N VAL A 147 0.10 14.60 13.93
CA VAL A 147 -0.47 14.59 15.30
C VAL A 147 -1.78 13.80 15.41
N GLU A 148 -2.50 13.61 14.31
CA GLU A 148 -3.74 12.82 14.29
C GLU A 148 -3.50 11.31 14.28
N TYR A 149 -2.31 10.88 13.83
CA TYR A 149 -1.99 9.48 13.59
C TYR A 149 -1.01 8.93 14.62
N ILE A 150 -0.01 9.74 15.03
CA ILE A 150 1.00 9.34 15.99
C ILE A 150 0.35 8.74 17.25
N ARG A 151 0.61 7.45 17.48
CA ARG A 151 0.11 6.59 18.57
C ARG A 151 -1.41 6.51 18.69
N LYS A 152 -2.16 6.94 17.66
CA LYS A 152 -3.62 7.05 17.68
C LYS A 152 -4.31 6.15 16.68
N LYS A 153 -3.79 6.06 15.45
CA LYS A 153 -4.37 5.27 14.35
C LYS A 153 -3.33 5.04 13.26
N VAL A 154 -3.49 3.95 12.52
CA VAL A 154 -2.66 3.65 11.34
C VAL A 154 -3.42 4.04 10.07
N LEU A 155 -2.76 4.78 9.19
CA LEU A 155 -3.33 5.25 7.94
C LEU A 155 -3.21 4.17 6.86
N ALA A 156 -4.31 3.87 6.19
CA ALA A 156 -4.35 3.05 4.99
C ALA A 156 -5.09 3.79 3.88
N VAL A 157 -4.56 3.74 2.66
CA VAL A 157 -5.02 4.59 1.55
C VAL A 157 -5.21 3.74 0.29
N PRO A 158 -6.40 3.78 -0.33
CA PRO A 158 -6.62 3.16 -1.63
C PRO A 158 -5.70 3.74 -2.71
N ARG A 159 -5.30 2.90 -3.67
CA ARG A 159 -4.32 3.27 -4.70
C ARG A 159 -4.68 4.52 -5.49
N CYS A 160 -5.97 4.81 -5.64
CA CYS A 160 -6.47 5.97 -6.36
C CYS A 160 -6.11 7.31 -5.69
N CYS A 161 -5.87 7.34 -4.37
CA CYS A 161 -5.51 8.55 -3.62
C CYS A 161 -3.99 8.76 -3.49
N GLN A 162 -3.20 7.99 -4.24
CA GLN A 162 -1.74 8.04 -4.25
C GLN A 162 -1.24 8.46 -5.65
N PRO A 163 -0.05 9.10 -5.75
CA PRO A 163 0.54 9.44 -7.04
C PRO A 163 0.67 8.20 -7.94
N ASN A 164 0.40 8.38 -9.22
CA ASN A 164 0.68 7.35 -10.21
C ASN A 164 2.17 7.44 -10.58
N PRO A 165 2.95 6.35 -10.48
CA PRO A 165 4.37 6.34 -10.82
C PRO A 165 4.65 6.74 -12.27
N ARG A 166 3.64 6.69 -13.15
CA ARG A 166 3.76 7.05 -14.57
C ARG A 166 3.33 8.48 -14.92
N THR A 167 2.78 9.26 -13.98
CA THR A 167 2.46 10.67 -14.22
C THR A 167 3.16 11.54 -13.16
N PRO A 168 4.21 12.27 -13.55
CA PRO A 168 4.74 13.34 -12.72
C PRO A 168 3.64 14.40 -12.57
N ASN A 169 2.99 14.45 -11.41
CA ASN A 169 2.04 15.52 -11.15
C ASN A 169 2.82 16.84 -11.08
N GLN A 170 2.53 17.74 -12.03
CA GLN A 170 2.81 19.18 -11.92
C GLN A 170 1.92 19.79 -10.83
N ALA A 171 2.06 19.35 -9.58
CA ALA A 171 1.50 20.07 -8.44
C ALA A 171 2.55 21.08 -7.96
N HIS A 172 2.21 22.36 -8.12
CA HIS A 172 2.92 23.56 -7.68
C HIS A 172 4.04 23.32 -6.64
N ARG A 173 5.29 23.35 -7.11
CA ARG A 173 6.41 23.81 -6.27
C ARG A 173 6.17 25.27 -5.92
N THR A 174 5.39 25.53 -4.88
CA THR A 174 5.57 26.78 -4.12
C THR A 174 6.81 26.58 -3.26
N LEU A 175 7.97 26.65 -3.89
CA LEU A 175 9.21 26.92 -3.17
C LEU A 175 9.03 28.33 -2.60
N THR A 176 8.61 28.45 -1.34
CA THR A 176 8.91 29.65 -0.57
C THR A 176 10.44 29.78 -0.51
N PRO A 177 11.04 30.82 -1.09
CA PRO A 177 12.46 31.03 -0.94
C PRO A 177 12.73 31.35 0.53
N ASN A 178 13.49 30.49 1.20
CA ASN A 178 14.10 30.82 2.48
C ASN A 178 15.09 31.96 2.24
N ILE A 179 14.61 33.20 2.34
CA ILE A 179 15.46 34.39 2.40
C ILE A 179 16.08 34.41 3.79
N ARG A 180 17.30 33.86 3.92
CA ARG A 180 18.21 34.26 4.99
C ARG A 180 18.98 35.49 4.52
N THR A 181 18.59 36.64 5.03
CA THR A 181 19.36 37.88 4.89
C THR A 181 20.52 37.85 5.88
N VAL A 182 21.75 37.69 5.40
CA VAL A 182 22.96 38.07 6.12
C VAL A 182 23.91 38.73 5.12
N GLY A 183 24.15 40.04 5.27
CA GLY A 183 25.24 40.79 4.64
C GLY A 183 25.13 40.98 3.12
N GLY A 184 24.75 42.18 2.68
CA GLY A 184 24.49 42.48 1.28
C GLY A 184 25.66 42.24 0.32
N ARG A 185 25.48 41.26 -0.59
CA ARG A 185 25.90 41.29 -2.00
C ARG A 185 25.30 40.07 -2.71
N ALA A 186 24.47 40.32 -3.72
CA ALA A 186 23.95 39.27 -4.59
C ALA A 186 25.04 38.79 -5.54
N ILE A 187 25.35 37.49 -5.51
CA ILE A 187 26.14 36.81 -6.55
C ILE A 187 25.26 35.68 -7.07
N SER A 188 24.81 35.80 -8.32
CA SER A 188 24.19 34.70 -9.06
C SER A 188 25.26 33.68 -9.43
N ARG A 189 25.17 32.46 -8.90
CA ARG A 189 25.86 31.29 -9.45
C ARG A 189 24.81 30.32 -9.98
N SER A 190 24.74 30.22 -11.30
CA SER A 190 24.13 29.08 -11.99
C SER A 190 24.97 27.84 -11.71
N VAL A 191 24.43 26.88 -10.96
CA VAL A 191 25.03 25.55 -10.84
C VAL A 191 24.34 24.65 -11.87
N SER A 192 25.06 24.40 -12.97
CA SER A 192 24.75 23.35 -13.92
C SER A 192 25.02 22.00 -13.26
N ASN A 193 23.98 21.17 -13.08
CA ASN A 193 24.13 19.79 -12.65
C ASN A 193 24.70 18.96 -13.81
N THR A 194 26.02 18.83 -13.84
CA THR A 194 26.71 17.70 -14.48
C THR A 194 27.67 17.15 -13.45
N ASP A 195 27.24 16.12 -12.71
CA ASP A 195 28.12 15.16 -12.04
C ASP A 195 27.34 13.85 -11.79
N THR A 196 27.41 12.99 -12.81
CA THR A 196 27.74 11.55 -12.77
C THR A 196 27.32 10.72 -11.54
N TYR A 197 26.28 9.90 -11.69
CA TYR A 197 26.17 8.60 -11.02
C TYR A 197 26.56 7.49 -12.01
N PRO A 198 27.29 6.44 -11.58
CA PRO A 198 27.75 5.39 -12.48
C PRO A 198 26.58 4.52 -12.94
N ALA A 199 26.53 4.26 -14.23
CA ALA A 199 25.67 3.29 -14.87
C ALA A 199 26.08 1.86 -14.48
N ALA A 200 25.20 1.12 -13.80
CA ALA A 200 25.13 -0.34 -13.85
C ALA A 200 23.77 -0.82 -13.29
N LEU A 201 23.18 -1.82 -13.95
CA LEU A 201 21.94 -2.55 -13.63
C LEU A 201 20.61 -1.90 -14.05
N LEU A 202 20.45 -1.79 -15.38
CA LEU A 202 19.17 -1.87 -16.07
C LEU A 202 19.23 -3.12 -16.97
N GLU A 203 18.72 -4.26 -16.52
CA GLU A 203 18.22 -5.32 -17.40
C GLU A 203 17.07 -6.08 -16.72
N HIS A 204 15.96 -6.21 -17.48
CA HIS A 204 14.75 -7.02 -17.27
C HIS A 204 13.86 -6.64 -16.06
N VAL A 205 12.58 -6.29 -16.21
CA VAL A 205 11.53 -6.90 -17.04
C VAL A 205 10.54 -5.84 -17.54
N SER A 206 10.42 -5.73 -18.86
CA SER A 206 9.20 -5.28 -19.53
C SER A 206 8.57 -6.52 -20.14
N SER A 207 7.30 -6.77 -19.87
CA SER A 207 6.28 -7.04 -20.89
C SER A 207 5.01 -7.57 -20.22
N GLY A 208 3.91 -6.85 -20.41
CA GLY A 208 2.59 -7.46 -20.43
C GLY A 208 2.16 -7.56 -21.88
N ALA A 209 1.80 -8.76 -22.33
CA ALA A 209 0.70 -9.07 -23.25
C ALA A 209 0.82 -10.53 -23.74
N ALA A 210 -0.33 -11.18 -23.77
CA ALA A 210 -0.62 -12.55 -24.17
C ALA A 210 0.13 -13.08 -25.41
N ILE A 211 0.33 -14.40 -25.46
CA ILE A 211 0.12 -15.27 -26.63
C ILE A 211 -0.23 -16.69 -26.13
N PHE A 212 -1.30 -17.21 -26.73
CA PHE A 212 -1.83 -18.57 -26.66
C PHE A 212 -0.91 -19.58 -27.39
N ASP A 213 -1.10 -20.85 -27.05
CA ASP A 213 -1.05 -22.02 -27.96
C ASP A 213 0.18 -22.96 -27.96
N TRP A 214 -0.15 -24.24 -28.19
CA TRP A 214 0.62 -25.49 -28.35
C TRP A 214 1.02 -26.25 -27.09
N LEU A 215 0.26 -27.26 -26.64
CA LEU A 215 0.01 -28.64 -27.17
C LEU A 215 1.20 -29.60 -27.03
N ASP A 216 0.92 -30.64 -26.24
CA ASP A 216 1.18 -32.07 -26.39
C ASP A 216 2.60 -32.64 -26.58
N ASP A 217 2.73 -33.81 -25.96
CA ASP A 217 3.59 -34.93 -26.27
C ASP A 217 5.11 -34.79 -25.99
N LEU A 218 5.60 -35.54 -25.00
CA LEU A 218 6.06 -36.92 -25.25
C LEU A 218 6.49 -37.60 -23.94
N ALA A 219 5.95 -38.81 -23.77
CA ALA A 219 6.55 -40.05 -23.24
C ALA A 219 7.84 -39.97 -22.39
#